data_AF-A0A970C411-F1
#
_entry.id   AF-A0A970C411-F1
#
_cell.length_a   1.000
_cell.length_b   1.000
_cell.length_c   1.000
_cell.angle_alpha   90.00
_cell.angle_beta   90.00
_cell.angle_gamma   90.00
#
_symmetry.space_group_name_H-M   'P 1'
#
loop_
_entity.id
_entity.type
_entity.pdbx_description
1 polymer ?
#
loop_
_entity_poly.entity_id
_entity_poly.type
_entity_poly.pdbx_seq_one_letter_code
_entity_poly.pdbx_strand_id
1 'polypeptide(L)' 'PPEKKIDKIKVLSVAPIFGEAIIRIYEDQSVSELFK' A
#
# COMPACT_ATOMS: atom_id res chain seq x y z
N PRO A 1 15.53 9.71 -9.75
CA PRO A 1 16.54 9.55 -10.83
C PRO A 1 17.14 8.16 -10.81
N PRO A 2 17.46 7.57 -11.97
CA PRO A 2 18.13 6.28 -12.09
C PRO A 2 19.41 6.22 -11.27
N GLU A 3 20.19 7.29 -11.24
CA GLU A 3 21.45 7.39 -10.48
C GLU A 3 21.28 7.40 -8.95
N LYS A 4 20.03 7.50 -8.45
CA LYS A 4 19.71 7.46 -7.01
C LYS A 4 19.14 6.12 -6.55
N LYS A 5 19.06 5.12 -7.44
CA LYS A 5 18.61 3.78 -7.06
C LYS A 5 19.75 3.04 -6.35
N ILE A 6 19.43 2.42 -5.22
CA ILE A 6 20.39 1.60 -4.44
C ILE A 6 20.07 0.14 -4.72
N ASP A 7 21.02 -0.63 -5.24
CA ASP A 7 20.82 -2.02 -5.67
C ASP A 7 20.35 -2.96 -4.54
N LYS A 8 20.68 -2.62 -3.29
CA LYS A 8 20.28 -3.38 -2.09
C LYS A 8 18.84 -3.11 -1.65
N ILE A 9 18.16 -2.10 -2.21
CA ILE A 9 16.78 -1.75 -1.84
C ILE A 9 15.81 -2.47 -2.78
N LYS A 10 14.93 -3.27 -2.18
CA LYS A 10 13.79 -3.86 -2.89
C LYS A 10 12.58 -2.93 -2.78
N VAL A 11 12.04 -2.53 -3.93
CA VAL A 11 10.79 -1.76 -4.00
C VAL A 11 9.62 -2.74 -4.02
N LEU A 12 8.71 -2.60 -3.06
CA LEU A 12 7.47 -3.35 -3.01
C LEU A 12 6.30 -2.41 -3.27
N SER A 13 5.30 -2.89 -4.01
CA SER A 13 4.10 -2.11 -4.26
C SER A 13 3.15 -2.20 -3.06
N VAL A 14 2.76 -1.03 -2.56
CA VAL A 14 1.72 -0.87 -1.51
C VAL A 14 0.36 -0.51 -2.10
N ALA A 15 0.28 -0.31 -3.43
CA ALA A 15 -0.95 0.04 -4.14
C ALA A 15 -2.17 -0.85 -3.79
N PRO A 16 -2.08 -2.19 -3.70
CA PRO A 16 -3.26 -3.00 -3.38
C PRO A 16 -3.82 -2.72 -1.98
N ILE A 17 -2.95 -2.48 -0.98
CA ILE A 17 -3.39 -2.15 0.40
C ILE A 17 -4.15 -0.81 0.41
N PHE A 18 -3.65 0.19 -0.32
CA PHE A 18 -4.30 1.49 -0.40
C PHE A 18 -5.62 1.46 -1.18
N GLY A 19 -5.68 0.73 -2.30
CA GLY A 19 -6.92 0.60 -3.08
C GLY A 19 -8.04 -0.03 -2.25
N GLU A 20 -7.68 -1.07 -1.52
CA GLU A 20 -8.59 -1.79 -0.66
C GLU A 20 -9.02 -0.95 0.57
N ALA A 21 -8.12 -0.12 1.12
CA ALA A 21 -8.47 0.84 2.18
C ALA A 21 -9.48 1.90 1.69
N ILE A 22 -9.33 2.39 0.45
CA ILE A 22 -10.25 3.36 -0.16
C ILE A 22 -11.66 2.75 -0.28
N ILE A 23 -11.76 1.51 -0.76
CA ILE A 23 -13.04 0.80 -0.88
C ILE A 23 -13.70 0.64 0.50
N ARG A 24 -12.95 0.20 1.52
CA ARG A 24 -13.48 0.05 2.88
C ARG A 24 -14.02 1.36 3.46
N ILE A 25 -13.31 2.48 3.26
CA ILE A 25 -13.79 3.80 3.71
C ILE A 25 -15.08 4.19 2.99
N TYR A 26 -15.16 3.96 1.68
CA TYR A 26 -16.36 4.24 0.89
C TYR A 26 -17.56 3.40 1.37
N GLU A 27 -17.32 2.15 1.76
CA GLU A 27 -18.34 1.20 2.22
C GLU A 27 -18.61 1.25 3.74
N ASP A 28 -18.03 2.22 4.47
CA ASP A 28 -18.09 2.34 5.95
C ASP A 28 -17.67 1.06 6.69
N GLN A 29 -16.73 0.33 6.10
CA GLN A 29 -16.15 -0.88 6.66
C GLN A 29 -14.87 -0.58 7.46
N SER A 30 -14.59 -1.45 8.43
CA SER A 30 -13.41 -1.31 9.29
C SER A 30 -12.10 -1.51 8.52
N VAL A 31 -11.30 -0.46 8.43
CA VAL A 31 -9.94 -0.49 7.85
C VAL A 31 -8.95 -1.29 8.72
N SER A 32 -9.22 -1.45 10.02
CA SER A 32 -8.32 -2.18 10.94
C SER A 32 -8.15 -3.66 10.58
N GLU A 33 -9.06 -4.22 9.77
CA GLU A 33 -8.98 -5.61 9.32
C GLU A 33 -7.87 -5.86 8.30
N LEU A 34 -7.37 -4.80 7.64
CA LEU A 34 -6.24 -4.88 6.70
C LEU A 34 -4.90 -5.22 7.36
N PHE A 35 -4.80 -5.08 8.68
CA PHE A 35 -3.56 -5.17 9.44
C PHE A 35 -3.62 -6.21 10.57
N LYS A 36 -4.63 -7.11 10.54
CA LYS A 36 -4.73 -8.26 11.43
C LYS A 36 -3.75 -9.36 11.04
#